data_AF-A0A1F9YA74-F1
#
_entry.id   AF-A0A1F9YA74-F1
#
_cell.length_a   1.000
_cell.length_b   1.000
_cell.length_c   1.000
_cell.angle_alpha   90.00
_cell.angle_beta   90.00
_cell.angle_gamma   90.00
#
_symmetry.space_group_name_H-M   'P 1'
#
loop_
_entity.id
_entity.type
_entity.pdbx_description
1 polymer ?
#
loop_
_entity_poly.entity_id
_entity_poly.type
_entity_poly.pdbx_seq_one_letter_code
_entity_poly.pdbx_strand_id
1 'polypeptide(L)' 'MDGKQATARTVFKMKNPLFEDYIPFLGGRPKRGAPINQDDIANLKIDLWRCPSIEEFLRRF' A
#
# COMPACT_ATOMS: atom_id res chain seq x y z
N MET A 1 -0.41 31.35 -40.18
CA MET A 1 1.00 30.99 -39.99
C MET A 1 1.48 31.72 -38.74
N ASP A 2 1.09 31.26 -37.56
CA ASP A 2 1.85 30.32 -36.70
C ASP A 2 2.86 31.10 -35.81
N GLY A 3 2.95 30.91 -34.50
CA GLY A 3 2.44 29.84 -33.66
C GLY A 3 2.26 30.29 -32.21
N LYS A 4 1.34 29.61 -31.54
CA LYS A 4 0.97 29.78 -30.14
C LYS A 4 2.18 29.58 -29.24
N GLN A 5 2.39 30.48 -28.27
CA GLN A 5 3.33 30.29 -27.17
C GLN A 5 3.05 28.95 -26.49
N ALA A 6 4.03 28.05 -26.52
CA ALA A 6 4.00 26.80 -25.79
C ALA A 6 3.94 27.12 -24.29
N THR A 7 2.81 26.83 -23.68
CA THR A 7 2.61 26.89 -22.23
C THR A 7 3.64 26.00 -21.56
N ALA A 8 4.41 26.59 -20.63
CA ALA A 8 5.42 25.90 -19.85
C ALA A 8 4.81 24.67 -19.18
N ARG A 9 5.19 23.48 -19.64
CA ARG A 9 4.86 22.23 -18.96
C ARG A 9 5.68 22.20 -17.67
N THR A 10 5.04 22.49 -16.55
CA THR A 10 5.61 22.20 -15.22
C THR A 10 5.90 20.71 -15.16
N VAL A 11 7.17 20.34 -15.36
CA VAL A 11 7.63 18.97 -15.17
C VAL A 11 7.69 18.75 -13.67
N PHE A 12 6.59 18.27 -13.09
CA PHE A 12 6.61 17.77 -11.72
C PHE A 12 7.58 16.59 -11.70
N LYS A 13 8.77 16.79 -11.12
CA LYS A 13 9.63 15.67 -10.72
C LYS A 13 8.85 14.87 -9.68
N MET A 14 8.19 13.80 -10.11
CA MET A 14 7.60 12.82 -9.20
C MET A 14 8.74 12.34 -8.29
N LYS A 15 8.66 12.65 -6.99
CA LYS A 15 9.55 12.03 -6.01
C LYS A 15 9.36 10.51 -6.12
N ASN A 16 10.42 9.76 -5.87
CA ASN A 16 10.44 8.31 -6.06
C ASN A 16 9.26 7.68 -5.28
N PRO A 17 8.30 7.02 -5.98
CA PRO A 17 7.12 6.44 -5.32
C PRO A 17 7.45 5.29 -4.37
N LEU A 18 8.70 4.82 -4.40
CA LEU A 18 9.24 3.77 -3.53
C LEU A 18 9.79 4.29 -2.19
N PHE A 19 9.77 5.61 -1.94
CA PHE A 19 10.17 6.13 -0.63
C PHE A 19 9.12 5.75 0.41
N GLU A 20 9.55 5.27 1.58
CA GLU A 20 8.66 4.76 2.64
C GLU A 20 7.64 5.79 3.12
N ASP A 21 8.01 7.07 3.08
CA ASP A 21 7.15 8.20 3.46
C ASP A 21 6.47 8.89 2.26
N TYR A 22 6.61 8.36 1.04
CA TYR A 22 6.04 8.98 -0.16
C TYR A 22 4.51 8.90 -0.16
N ILE A 23 3.95 7.83 0.39
CA ILE A 23 2.51 7.65 0.53
C ILE A 23 2.17 7.82 2.02
N PRO A 24 1.51 8.92 2.41
CA PRO A 24 1.31 9.27 3.82
C PRO A 24 0.62 8.19 4.68
N PHE A 25 -0.21 7.35 4.06
CA PHE A 25 -0.90 6.24 4.75
C PHE A 25 -0.14 4.90 4.70
N LEU A 26 0.99 4.82 3.99
CA LEU A 26 1.88 3.66 4.02
C LEU A 26 2.99 3.79 5.06
N GLY A 27 3.37 5.00 5.46
CA GLY A 27 4.43 5.24 6.45
C GLY A 27 4.13 4.68 7.85
N GLY A 28 2.86 4.42 8.18
CA GLY A 28 2.46 3.80 9.44
C GLY A 28 2.42 2.27 9.43
N ARG A 29 2.64 1.62 8.28
CA ARG A 29 2.62 0.15 8.22
C ARG A 29 3.98 -0.40 8.67
N PRO A 30 4.03 -1.40 9.58
CA PRO A 30 5.29 -2.03 9.93
C PRO A 30 5.96 -2.63 8.69
N LYS A 31 7.28 -2.48 8.59
CA LYS A 31 8.06 -3.07 7.50
C LYS A 31 7.89 -4.58 7.52
N ARG A 32 7.55 -5.16 6.37
CA ARG A 32 7.46 -6.61 6.21
C ARG A 32 8.86 -7.20 6.21
N GLY A 33 9.10 -8.20 7.06
CA GLY A 33 10.37 -8.95 7.08
C GLY A 33 10.53 -9.90 5.88
N ALA A 34 9.43 -10.28 5.22
CA ALA A 34 9.41 -11.16 4.06
C ALA A 34 8.22 -10.82 3.12
N PRO A 35 8.28 -11.21 1.83
CA PRO A 35 7.12 -11.17 0.93
C PRO A 35 5.98 -12.06 1.46
N ILE A 36 4.74 -11.63 1.24
CA ILE A 36 3.57 -12.46 1.53
C ILE A 36 3.58 -13.66 0.59
N ASN A 37 3.54 -14.86 1.14
CA ASN A 37 3.49 -16.11 0.39
C ASN A 37 2.09 -16.73 0.40
N GLN A 38 1.93 -17.88 -0.26
CA GLN A 38 0.63 -18.56 -0.34
C GLN A 38 0.19 -19.15 1.00
N ASP A 39 1.12 -19.57 1.85
CA ASP A 39 0.82 -20.13 3.17
C ASP A 39 0.26 -19.03 4.10
N ASP A 40 0.81 -17.82 4.04
CA ASP A 40 0.29 -16.66 4.77
C ASP A 40 -1.18 -16.39 4.39
N ILE A 41 -1.49 -16.46 3.09
CA ILE A 41 -2.85 -16.27 2.57
C ILE A 41 -3.78 -17.42 3.03
N ALA A 42 -3.29 -18.65 2.99
CA ALA A 42 -4.06 -19.82 3.42
C ALA A 42 -4.38 -19.74 4.92
N ASN A 43 -3.39 -19.41 5.75
CA ASN A 43 -3.55 -19.23 7.19
C ASN A 43 -4.52 -18.09 7.51
N LEU A 44 -4.40 -16.94 6.84
CA LEU A 44 -5.35 -15.83 7.00
C LEU A 44 -6.78 -16.26 6.70
N LYS A 45 -7.00 -17.02 5.62
CA LYS A 45 -8.33 -17.55 5.28
C LYS A 45 -8.86 -18.47 6.37
N ILE A 46 -8.03 -19.39 6.87
CA ILE A 46 -8.40 -20.31 7.94
C ILE A 46 -8.80 -19.52 9.19
N ASP A 47 -8.01 -18.53 9.58
CA ASP A 47 -8.29 -17.71 10.77
C ASP A 47 -9.60 -16.93 10.64
N LEU A 48 -9.85 -16.33 9.47
CA LEU A 48 -11.11 -15.64 9.18
C LEU A 48 -12.32 -16.57 9.23
N TRP A 49 -12.20 -17.80 8.74
CA TRP A 49 -13.30 -18.79 8.78
C TRP A 49 -13.53 -19.38 10.18
N ARG A 50 -12.50 -19.43 11.02
CA ARG A 50 -12.58 -19.97 12.39
C ARG A 50 -13.09 -18.96 13.40
N CYS A 51 -12.98 -17.67 13.12
CA CYS A 51 -13.46 -16.62 14.01
C CYS A 51 -14.96 -16.37 13.77
N PRO A 52 -15.81 -16.42 14.81
CA PRO A 52 -17.25 -16.17 14.70
C PRO A 52 -17.58 -14.69 14.44
N SER A 53 -16.64 -13.76 14.70
CA SER A 53 -16.78 -12.35 14.36
C SER A 53 -15.45 -11.68 14.03
N ILE A 54 -15.52 -10.53 13.37
CA ILE A 54 -14.35 -9.71 13.03
C ILE A 54 -13.65 -9.22 14.31
N GLU A 55 -14.41 -8.86 15.34
CA GLU A 55 -13.87 -8.39 16.62
C GLU A 55 -13.11 -9.47 17.38
N GLU A 56 -13.49 -10.75 17.22
CA GLU A 56 -12.70 -11.85 17.77
C GLU A 56 -11.40 -12.04 16.99
N PHE A 57 -11.45 -11.97 15.65
CA PHE A 57 -10.27 -12.04 14.80
C PHE A 57 -9.25 -10.95 15.15
N LEU A 58 -9.71 -9.70 15.27
CA LEU A 58 -8.85 -8.55 15.59
C LEU A 58 -8.25 -8.59 17.00
N ARG A 59 -8.84 -9.32 17.95
CA ARG A 59 -8.29 -9.45 19.31
C ARG A 59 -7.10 -10.40 19.40
N ARG A 60 -6.85 -11.21 18.37
CA ARG A 60 -5.76 -12.20 18.35
C ARG A 60 -4.44 -11.67 17.78
N PHE A 61 -4.45 -10.45 17.24
CA PHE A 61 -3.32 -9.76 16.61
C PHE A 61 -3.12 -8.37 17.20
#